data_AF-A0A9D7RF95-F1
#
_entry.id   AF-A0A9D7RF95-F1
#
_cell.length_a   1.000
_cell.length_b   1.000
_cell.length_c   1.000
_cell.angle_alpha   90.00
_cell.angle_beta   90.00
_cell.angle_gamma   90.00
#
_symmetry.space_group_name_H-M   'P 1'
#
loop_
_entity.id
_entity.type
_entity.pdbx_description
1 polymer ?
#
loop_
_entity_poly.entity_id
_entity_poly.type
_entity_poly.pdbx_seq_one_letter_code
_entity_poly.pdbx_strand_id
1 'polypeptide(L)'
;MITAAVFRPRRGRTPLILSICTVGLALISLRGMMAVVVLYLYQVISTPDQAWRKPRHWLRTAWPYVPSGVFALAFLLYHTYEKTWIGFHEDSPWRESFNLVGAKGMLKNVAILSWRLLDYGRVFVVLGALVLIFTQKKLLLTNRFLPLLVIALLMQLPHFLLLQGVSAHRYLLPVFLVLHALLLVLLNQSGLQFKIKSILLTVAILGLASGNFWIYPRGIAQGWDSTPAHWPHFALRKELVQYLDQQKIPLSEVGTVFPEIGPLHWRDLNGRQDGFSALDLQQNQYVYYSSVMNDFSDEQLDLLFQKWPRILEVKKAGLETILFKKPE
;
A
#
# COMPACT_ATOMS: atom_id res chain seq x y z
N MET A 1 38.88 -5.55 -7.62
CA MET A 1 38.78 -5.39 -6.15
C MET A 1 38.48 -3.93 -5.85
N ILE A 2 37.21 -3.54 -5.82
CA ILE A 2 36.80 -2.25 -5.26
C ILE A 2 36.40 -2.55 -3.82
N THR A 3 37.26 -2.11 -2.92
CA THR A 3 37.18 -2.28 -1.48
C THR A 3 35.81 -1.86 -0.95
N ALA A 4 35.32 -2.66 -0.01
CA ALA A 4 34.12 -2.43 0.82
C ALA A 4 34.30 -1.19 1.72
N ALA A 5 34.42 -0.01 1.12
CA ALA A 5 34.65 1.27 1.79
C ALA A 5 33.46 2.23 1.64
N VAL A 6 32.23 1.71 1.48
CA VAL A 6 31.04 2.55 1.22
C VAL A 6 30.20 2.81 2.48
N PHE A 7 30.69 2.50 3.69
CA PHE A 7 30.25 3.14 4.96
C PHE A 7 30.93 2.37 6.11
N ARG A 8 32.08 2.84 6.59
CA ARG A 8 32.44 2.58 7.99
C ARG A 8 31.76 3.67 8.80
N PRO A 9 30.76 3.38 9.65
CA PRO A 9 30.16 4.41 10.47
C PRO A 9 31.25 5.07 11.30
N ARG A 10 31.38 6.40 11.20
CA ARG A 10 32.21 7.20 12.11
C ARG A 10 31.69 6.93 13.53
N ARG A 11 32.43 6.12 14.29
CA ARG A 11 32.17 5.77 15.70
C ARG A 11 31.92 7.07 16.48
N GLY A 12 30.67 7.37 16.83
CA GLY A 12 30.31 8.52 17.65
C GLY A 12 28.97 9.16 17.31
N ARG A 13 28.77 9.62 16.06
CA ARG A 13 27.55 10.38 15.66
C ARG A 13 26.42 9.50 15.10
N THR A 14 26.74 8.33 14.58
CA THR A 14 25.77 7.40 13.98
C THR A 14 24.69 6.86 14.93
N PRO A 15 24.97 6.48 16.20
CA PRO A 15 23.94 5.90 17.07
C PRO A 15 22.91 6.93 17.54
N LEU A 16 23.32 8.18 17.78
CA LEU A 16 22.39 9.25 18.15
C LEU A 16 21.42 9.58 17.02
N ILE A 17 21.93 9.74 15.79
CA ILE A 17 21.11 9.99 14.61
C ILE A 17 20.13 8.83 14.38
N LEU A 18 20.61 7.59 14.44
CA LEU A 18 19.75 6.41 14.32
C LEU A 18 18.64 6.40 15.38
N SER A 19 18.96 6.78 16.62
CA SER A 19 17.97 6.88 17.69
C SER A 19 16.90 7.91 17.39
N ILE A 20 17.30 9.14 17.00
CA ILE A 20 16.35 10.20 16.62
C ILE A 20 15.46 9.75 15.45
N CYS A 21 16.04 9.16 14.40
CA CYS A 21 15.29 8.69 13.24
C CYS A 21 14.29 7.59 13.61
N THR A 22 14.68 6.64 14.47
CA THR A 22 13.79 5.53 14.87
C THR A 22 12.70 5.99 15.82
N VAL A 23 12.95 6.99 16.66
CA VAL A 23 11.91 7.63 17.49
C VAL A 23 10.91 8.34 16.58
N GLY A 24 11.39 9.13 15.61
CA GLY A 24 10.54 9.78 14.61
C GLY A 24 9.68 8.76 13.86
N LEU A 25 10.25 7.61 13.49
CA LEU A 25 9.51 6.54 12.82
C LEU A 25 8.43 5.92 13.74
N ALA A 26 8.74 5.66 15.01
CA ALA A 26 7.80 5.12 15.98
C ALA A 26 6.64 6.10 16.30
N LEU A 27 6.89 7.41 16.23
CA LEU A 27 5.90 8.47 16.45
C LEU A 27 4.82 8.56 15.36
N ILE A 28 5.13 8.10 14.13
CA ILE A 28 4.23 8.30 12.98
C ILE A 28 3.05 7.33 13.01
N SER A 29 3.28 6.04 13.30
CA SER A 29 2.23 5.01 13.27
C SER A 29 2.70 3.67 13.88
N LEU A 30 1.75 2.77 14.15
CA LEU A 30 2.05 1.37 14.49
C LEU A 30 2.95 0.67 13.45
N ARG A 31 2.77 0.97 12.17
CA ARG A 31 3.65 0.44 11.10
C ARG A 31 5.06 1.01 11.19
N GLY A 32 5.18 2.27 11.59
CA GLY A 32 6.46 2.88 11.91
C GLY A 32 7.17 2.14 13.04
N MET A 33 6.45 1.81 14.12
CA MET A 33 6.99 0.97 15.21
C MET A 33 7.47 -0.40 14.70
N MET A 34 6.71 -1.07 13.84
CA MET A 34 7.14 -2.33 13.20
C MET A 34 8.39 -2.15 12.33
N ALA A 35 8.48 -1.05 11.58
CA ALA A 35 9.65 -0.76 10.76
C ALA A 35 10.92 -0.54 11.59
N VAL A 36 10.81 0.01 12.81
CA VAL A 36 11.93 0.07 13.78
C VAL A 36 12.44 -1.34 14.11
N VAL A 37 11.54 -2.30 14.34
CA VAL A 37 11.91 -3.71 14.59
C VAL A 37 12.62 -4.32 13.38
N VAL A 38 12.11 -4.09 12.16
CA VAL A 38 12.75 -4.53 10.91
C VAL A 38 14.19 -4.00 10.80
N LEU A 39 14.41 -2.71 11.08
CA LEU A 39 15.73 -2.09 11.05
C LEU A 39 16.67 -2.66 12.11
N TYR A 40 16.16 -2.90 13.33
CA TYR A 40 16.93 -3.52 14.41
C TYR A 40 17.39 -4.93 14.02
N LEU A 41 16.46 -5.79 13.58
CA LEU A 41 16.77 -7.16 13.13
C LEU A 41 17.77 -7.16 11.97
N TYR A 42 17.60 -6.24 11.02
CA TYR A 42 18.54 -6.07 9.92
C TYR A 42 19.95 -5.73 10.39
N GLN A 43 20.10 -4.79 11.33
CA GLN A 43 21.41 -4.43 11.88
C GLN A 43 22.06 -5.59 12.64
N VAL A 44 21.28 -6.34 13.43
CA VAL A 44 21.77 -7.53 14.14
C VAL A 44 22.32 -8.57 13.17
N ILE A 45 21.52 -8.95 12.17
CA ILE A 45 21.83 -10.04 11.23
C ILE A 45 22.95 -9.65 10.26
N SER A 46 23.03 -8.37 9.89
CA SER A 46 24.01 -7.87 8.91
C SER A 46 25.39 -7.57 9.51
N THR A 47 25.62 -7.92 10.78
CA THR A 47 26.93 -7.76 11.41
C THR A 47 27.91 -8.84 10.92
N PRO A 48 29.17 -8.49 10.61
CA PRO A 48 30.22 -9.46 10.27
C PRO A 48 30.42 -10.54 11.35
N ASP A 49 31.10 -11.62 10.97
CA ASP A 49 31.62 -12.68 11.87
C ASP A 49 30.55 -13.48 12.65
N GLN A 50 29.32 -13.52 12.12
CA GLN A 50 28.20 -14.26 12.74
C GLN A 50 27.93 -13.83 14.20
N ALA A 51 28.23 -12.57 14.54
CA ALA A 51 28.07 -12.02 15.89
C ALA A 51 26.63 -12.14 16.42
N TRP A 52 25.63 -12.21 15.51
CA TRP A 52 24.22 -12.47 15.81
C TRP A 52 23.99 -13.78 16.59
N ARG A 53 24.93 -14.73 16.60
CA ARG A 53 24.82 -15.95 17.43
C ARG A 53 25.03 -15.68 18.93
N LYS A 54 25.58 -14.51 19.30
CA LYS A 54 25.92 -14.16 20.69
C LYS A 54 24.82 -13.26 21.30
N PRO A 55 24.16 -13.64 22.41
CA PRO A 55 23.11 -12.81 23.03
C PRO A 55 23.55 -11.38 23.37
N ARG A 56 24.80 -11.21 23.82
CA ARG A 56 25.38 -9.89 24.11
C ARG A 56 25.37 -8.94 22.91
N HIS A 57 25.44 -9.47 21.69
CA HIS A 57 25.39 -8.67 20.46
C HIS A 57 24.00 -8.06 20.24
N TRP A 58 22.94 -8.82 20.51
CA TRP A 58 21.55 -8.35 20.39
C TRP A 58 21.28 -7.18 21.32
N LEU A 59 21.70 -7.30 22.58
CA LEU A 59 21.54 -6.24 23.60
C LEU A 59 22.32 -4.98 23.24
N ARG A 60 23.58 -5.12 22.80
CA ARG A 60 24.39 -3.97 22.38
C ARG A 60 23.83 -3.27 21.16
N THR A 61 23.34 -4.04 20.19
CA THR A 61 22.74 -3.51 18.95
C THR A 61 21.41 -2.81 19.24
N ALA A 62 20.70 -3.21 20.30
CA ALA A 62 19.41 -2.62 20.66
C ALA A 62 19.54 -1.19 21.19
N TRP A 63 20.71 -0.80 21.71
CA TRP A 63 20.89 0.47 22.43
C TRP A 63 20.35 1.71 21.68
N PRO A 64 20.64 1.94 20.39
CA PRO A 64 20.08 3.08 19.66
C PRO A 64 18.55 3.03 19.47
N TYR A 65 17.95 1.85 19.55
CA TYR A 65 16.51 1.61 19.34
C TYR A 65 15.70 1.66 20.64
N VAL A 66 16.37 1.62 21.81
CA VAL A 66 15.70 1.63 23.13
C VAL A 66 14.75 2.83 23.29
N PRO A 67 15.12 4.08 22.96
CA PRO A 67 14.20 5.20 23.11
C PRO A 67 12.90 5.03 22.32
N SER A 68 13.02 4.52 21.09
CA SER A 68 11.89 4.21 20.20
C SER A 68 11.02 3.08 20.76
N GLY A 69 11.64 2.06 21.34
CA GLY A 69 10.94 0.94 21.99
C GLY A 69 10.20 1.36 23.27
N VAL A 70 10.83 2.18 24.11
CA VAL A 70 10.20 2.75 25.32
C VAL A 70 9.02 3.63 24.93
N PHE A 71 9.18 4.48 23.91
CA PHE A 71 8.09 5.30 23.40
C PHE A 71 6.92 4.44 22.88
N ALA A 72 7.21 3.46 22.02
CA ALA A 72 6.20 2.57 21.46
C ALA A 72 5.44 1.80 22.56
N LEU A 73 6.16 1.28 23.57
CA LEU A 73 5.56 0.60 24.71
C LEU A 73 4.69 1.53 25.54
N ALA A 74 5.18 2.73 25.87
CA ALA A 74 4.40 3.71 26.63
C ALA A 74 3.11 4.10 25.89
N PHE A 75 3.19 4.34 24.59
CA PHE A 75 2.02 4.64 23.75
C PHE A 75 1.02 3.46 23.75
N LEU A 76 1.50 2.23 23.53
CA LEU A 76 0.62 1.06 23.47
C LEU A 76 -0.05 0.79 24.82
N LEU A 77 0.68 0.91 25.93
CA LEU A 77 0.12 0.75 27.27
C LEU A 77 -0.93 1.83 27.56
N TYR A 78 -0.62 3.10 27.30
CA TYR A 78 -1.55 4.20 27.48
C TYR A 78 -2.81 4.04 26.59
N HIS A 79 -2.63 3.70 25.32
CA HIS A 79 -3.73 3.47 24.40
C HIS A 79 -4.61 2.30 24.86
N THR A 80 -4.02 1.19 25.29
CA THR A 80 -4.76 0.03 25.79
C THR A 80 -5.53 0.37 27.06
N TYR A 81 -4.95 1.18 27.95
CA TYR A 81 -5.62 1.67 29.15
C TYR A 81 -6.84 2.53 28.81
N GLU A 82 -6.70 3.48 27.88
CA GLU A 82 -7.78 4.42 27.50
C GLU A 82 -8.84 3.81 26.57
N LYS A 83 -8.45 2.88 25.71
CA LYS A 83 -9.30 2.35 24.63
C LYS A 83 -9.67 0.89 24.78
N THR A 84 -9.07 0.17 25.73
CA THR A 84 -9.34 -1.25 26.03
C THR A 84 -9.09 -2.23 24.88
N TRP A 85 -8.37 -1.81 23.83
CA TRP A 85 -8.00 -2.67 22.69
C TRP A 85 -6.61 -2.35 22.16
N ILE A 86 -6.04 -3.29 21.40
CA ILE A 86 -4.77 -3.15 20.67
C ILE A 86 -5.00 -3.53 19.21
N GLY A 87 -4.59 -2.66 18.29
CA GLY A 87 -4.64 -2.91 16.85
C GLY A 87 -5.99 -2.60 16.21
N PHE A 88 -7.06 -3.28 16.60
CA PHE A 88 -8.43 -3.01 16.12
C PHE A 88 -9.48 -3.25 17.21
N HIS A 89 -10.69 -2.71 17.00
CA HIS A 89 -11.84 -2.80 17.92
C HIS A 89 -13.04 -3.39 17.19
N GLU A 90 -13.98 -3.95 17.94
CA GLU A 90 -15.12 -4.71 17.39
C GLU A 90 -16.11 -3.83 16.61
N ASP A 91 -16.28 -2.57 17.03
CA ASP A 91 -17.18 -1.61 16.37
C ASP A 91 -16.55 -0.96 15.12
N SER A 92 -15.36 -1.39 14.72
CA SER A 92 -14.70 -0.89 13.52
C SER A 92 -15.50 -1.25 12.26
N PRO A 93 -15.78 -0.30 11.35
CA PRO A 93 -16.28 -0.61 10.01
C PRO A 93 -15.36 -1.57 9.24
N TRP A 94 -14.08 -1.65 9.64
CA TRP A 94 -13.07 -2.51 9.04
C TRP A 94 -12.85 -3.82 9.80
N ARG A 95 -13.69 -4.16 10.80
CA ARG A 95 -13.51 -5.38 11.63
C ARG A 95 -13.34 -6.62 10.77
N GLU A 96 -14.15 -6.79 9.73
CA GLU A 96 -14.11 -7.96 8.86
C GLU A 96 -12.76 -8.13 8.15
N SER A 97 -12.02 -7.03 7.92
CA SER A 97 -10.69 -7.09 7.32
C SER A 97 -9.67 -7.83 8.18
N PHE A 98 -9.92 -7.98 9.49
CA PHE A 98 -9.05 -8.65 10.45
C PHE A 98 -9.48 -10.08 10.75
N ASN A 99 -10.52 -10.61 10.09
CA ASN A 99 -10.89 -12.01 10.20
C ASN A 99 -9.79 -12.91 9.61
N LEU A 100 -9.56 -14.04 10.28
CA LEU A 100 -8.64 -15.06 9.79
C LEU A 100 -9.22 -15.77 8.57
N VAL A 101 -8.40 -15.98 7.55
CA VAL A 101 -8.76 -16.76 6.36
C VAL A 101 -8.36 -18.23 6.52
N GLY A 102 -9.17 -19.13 5.97
CA GLY A 102 -8.80 -20.54 5.83
C GLY A 102 -7.75 -20.78 4.73
N ALA A 103 -7.34 -22.04 4.53
CA ALA A 103 -6.29 -22.40 3.57
C ALA A 103 -6.53 -21.88 2.14
N LYS A 104 -7.77 -21.97 1.63
CA LYS A 104 -8.15 -21.42 0.31
C LYS A 104 -7.97 -19.89 0.25
N GLY A 105 -8.34 -19.19 1.31
CA GLY A 105 -8.16 -17.74 1.41
C GLY A 105 -6.68 -17.36 1.51
N MET A 106 -5.87 -18.13 2.23
CA MET A 106 -4.43 -17.93 2.30
C MET A 106 -3.78 -18.07 0.91
N LEU A 107 -4.17 -19.07 0.11
CA LEU A 107 -3.70 -19.21 -1.28
C LEU A 107 -4.10 -18.03 -2.16
N LYS A 108 -5.36 -17.55 -2.04
CA LYS A 108 -5.82 -16.32 -2.70
C LYS A 108 -4.95 -15.12 -2.30
N ASN A 109 -4.64 -14.99 -1.01
CA ASN A 109 -3.80 -13.92 -0.49
C ASN A 109 -2.36 -13.98 -0.98
N VAL A 110 -1.78 -15.18 -1.19
CA VAL A 110 -0.47 -15.33 -1.85
C VAL A 110 -0.51 -14.78 -3.28
N ALA A 111 -1.56 -15.10 -4.04
CA ALA A 111 -1.73 -14.59 -5.39
C ALA A 111 -1.89 -13.07 -5.41
N ILE A 112 -2.70 -12.52 -4.51
CA ILE A 112 -2.87 -11.06 -4.35
C ILE A 112 -1.55 -10.41 -3.97
N LEU A 113 -0.84 -10.89 -2.95
CA LEU A 113 0.45 -10.33 -2.53
C LEU A 113 1.47 -10.34 -3.70
N SER A 114 1.54 -11.44 -4.44
CA SER A 114 2.41 -11.57 -5.61
C SER A 114 2.05 -10.53 -6.68
N TRP A 115 0.76 -10.35 -6.95
CA TRP A 115 0.27 -9.31 -7.85
C TRP A 115 0.65 -7.91 -7.34
N ARG A 116 0.40 -7.60 -6.07
CA ARG A 116 0.73 -6.30 -5.45
C ARG A 116 2.23 -5.99 -5.48
N LEU A 117 3.10 -7.01 -5.42
CA LEU A 117 4.55 -6.84 -5.56
C LEU A 117 4.99 -6.49 -6.99
N LEU A 118 4.24 -6.91 -8.00
CA LEU A 118 4.52 -6.67 -9.42
C LEU A 118 3.79 -5.45 -9.99
N ASP A 119 2.78 -4.97 -9.28
CA ASP A 119 1.87 -3.95 -9.77
C ASP A 119 2.43 -2.52 -9.76
N TYR A 120 1.74 -1.62 -10.47
CA TYR A 120 2.16 -0.24 -10.78
C TYR A 120 3.60 -0.20 -11.33
N GLY A 121 3.86 -1.06 -12.32
CA GLY A 121 5.13 -1.07 -13.05
C GLY A 121 6.31 -1.71 -12.33
N ARG A 122 6.12 -2.18 -11.10
CA ARG A 122 7.18 -2.86 -10.33
C ARG A 122 7.63 -4.17 -10.97
N VAL A 123 6.81 -4.78 -11.82
CA VAL A 123 7.21 -5.93 -12.64
C VAL A 123 8.50 -5.67 -13.40
N PHE A 124 8.74 -4.47 -13.92
CA PHE A 124 9.99 -4.13 -14.62
C PHE A 124 11.19 -4.04 -13.68
N VAL A 125 10.98 -3.60 -12.44
CA VAL A 125 12.00 -3.59 -11.38
C VAL A 125 12.36 -5.02 -11.00
N VAL A 126 11.36 -5.87 -10.78
CA VAL A 126 11.54 -7.29 -10.43
C VAL A 126 12.23 -8.05 -11.56
N LEU A 127 11.78 -7.88 -12.81
CA LEU A 127 12.42 -8.51 -13.96
C LEU A 127 13.87 -8.05 -14.14
N GLY A 128 14.15 -6.75 -13.99
CA GLY A 128 15.50 -6.21 -14.02
C GLY A 128 16.40 -6.82 -12.93
N ALA A 129 15.88 -6.96 -11.71
CA ALA A 129 16.59 -7.62 -10.62
C ALA A 129 16.83 -9.10 -10.92
N LEU A 130 15.82 -9.82 -11.42
CA LEU A 130 15.92 -11.24 -11.78
C LEU A 130 16.96 -11.47 -12.88
N VAL A 131 17.01 -10.66 -13.93
CA VAL A 131 18.03 -10.75 -15.00
C VAL A 131 19.44 -10.66 -14.41
N LEU A 132 19.68 -9.71 -13.50
CA LEU A 132 20.97 -9.54 -12.83
C LEU A 132 21.30 -10.73 -11.92
N ILE A 133 20.32 -11.24 -11.20
CA ILE A 133 20.48 -12.40 -10.30
C ILE A 133 20.81 -13.66 -11.09
N PHE A 134 20.10 -13.93 -12.20
CA PHE A 134 20.32 -15.14 -13.00
C PHE A 134 21.65 -15.09 -13.77
N THR A 135 22.07 -13.92 -14.24
CA THR A 135 23.35 -13.76 -14.93
C THR A 135 24.54 -13.68 -13.97
N GLN A 136 24.35 -13.18 -12.75
CA GLN A 136 25.43 -12.92 -11.79
C GLN A 136 25.02 -13.30 -10.36
N LYS A 137 24.74 -14.59 -10.12
CA LYS A 137 24.22 -15.14 -8.85
C LYS A 137 24.94 -14.67 -7.59
N LYS A 138 26.26 -14.46 -7.64
CA LYS A 138 27.08 -13.98 -6.51
C LYS A 138 26.70 -12.56 -6.05
N LEU A 139 26.12 -11.73 -6.92
CA LEU A 139 25.65 -10.39 -6.57
C LEU A 139 24.53 -10.43 -5.54
N LEU A 140 23.62 -11.41 -5.67
CA LEU A 140 22.48 -11.51 -4.75
C LEU A 140 22.96 -11.77 -3.32
N LEU A 141 23.84 -12.75 -3.15
CA LEU A 141 24.36 -13.17 -1.84
C LEU A 141 25.24 -12.10 -1.16
N THR A 142 25.82 -11.20 -1.95
CA THR A 142 26.67 -10.11 -1.45
C THR A 142 25.91 -8.78 -1.30
N ASN A 143 24.63 -8.73 -1.69
CA ASN A 143 23.84 -7.52 -1.62
C ASN A 143 23.31 -7.28 -0.20
N ARG A 144 23.76 -6.18 0.40
CA ARG A 144 23.38 -5.77 1.76
C ARG A 144 21.88 -5.53 1.95
N PHE A 145 21.10 -5.28 0.90
CA PHE A 145 19.67 -5.01 0.99
C PHE A 145 18.81 -6.29 0.91
N LEU A 146 19.39 -7.42 0.50
CA LEU A 146 18.64 -8.68 0.45
C LEU A 146 18.15 -9.11 1.85
N PRO A 147 18.99 -9.15 2.91
CA PRO A 147 18.51 -9.47 4.24
C PRO A 147 17.42 -8.50 4.71
N LEU A 148 17.55 -7.20 4.42
CA LEU A 148 16.54 -6.21 4.76
C LEU A 148 15.21 -6.49 4.05
N LEU A 149 15.24 -6.83 2.76
CA LEU A 149 14.05 -7.16 1.98
C LEU A 149 13.35 -8.40 2.55
N VAL A 150 14.13 -9.44 2.85
CA VAL A 150 13.63 -10.69 3.44
C VAL A 150 12.99 -10.43 4.79
N ILE A 151 13.66 -9.70 5.69
CA ILE A 151 13.10 -9.37 7.01
C ILE A 151 11.83 -8.53 6.88
N ALA A 152 11.84 -7.52 6.01
CA ALA A 152 10.68 -6.67 5.77
C ALA A 152 9.48 -7.48 5.25
N LEU A 153 9.70 -8.40 4.31
CA LEU A 153 8.67 -9.31 3.81
C LEU A 153 8.17 -10.24 4.92
N LEU A 154 9.06 -10.94 5.62
CA LEU A 154 8.70 -11.88 6.68
C LEU A 154 7.85 -11.23 7.78
N MET A 155 8.14 -9.99 8.15
CA MET A 155 7.33 -9.24 9.13
C MET A 155 5.93 -8.89 8.61
N GLN A 156 5.74 -8.78 7.30
CA GLN A 156 4.44 -8.47 6.70
C GLN A 156 3.63 -9.72 6.34
N LEU A 157 4.28 -10.87 6.09
CA LEU A 157 3.59 -12.09 5.63
C LEU A 157 2.40 -12.51 6.52
N PRO A 158 2.48 -12.54 7.87
CA PRO A 158 1.33 -12.96 8.68
C PRO A 158 0.09 -12.09 8.43
N HIS A 159 0.29 -10.77 8.32
CA HIS A 159 -0.81 -9.82 8.09
C HIS A 159 -1.43 -9.98 6.71
N PHE A 160 -0.60 -10.19 5.69
CA PHE A 160 -1.07 -10.32 4.31
C PHE A 160 -1.68 -11.69 4.00
N LEU A 161 -1.15 -12.76 4.60
CA LEU A 161 -1.56 -14.13 4.28
C LEU A 161 -2.73 -14.59 5.12
N LEU A 162 -2.78 -14.21 6.40
CA LEU A 162 -3.77 -14.73 7.35
C LEU A 162 -5.03 -13.87 7.47
N LEU A 163 -5.00 -12.59 7.09
CA LEU A 163 -6.12 -11.67 7.27
C LEU A 163 -6.88 -11.42 5.97
N GLN A 164 -8.18 -11.15 6.07
CA GLN A 164 -9.07 -11.03 4.91
C GLN A 164 -8.87 -9.73 4.10
N GLY A 165 -8.64 -8.59 4.76
CA GLY A 165 -8.69 -7.26 4.12
C GLY A 165 -7.39 -6.44 4.16
N VAL A 166 -6.29 -7.02 4.66
CA VAL A 166 -5.03 -6.28 4.85
C VAL A 166 -4.06 -6.51 3.68
N SER A 167 -4.48 -6.14 2.47
CA SER A 167 -3.74 -6.43 1.23
C SER A 167 -3.41 -5.22 0.34
N ALA A 168 -3.61 -4.01 0.84
CA ALA A 168 -3.38 -2.77 0.08
C ALA A 168 -1.89 -2.49 -0.17
N HIS A 169 -1.56 -1.90 -1.33
CA HIS A 169 -0.18 -1.59 -1.73
C HIS A 169 0.54 -0.67 -0.75
N ARG A 170 -0.16 0.28 -0.13
CA ARG A 170 0.41 1.18 0.88
C ARG A 170 1.07 0.46 2.05
N TYR A 171 0.67 -0.77 2.36
CA TYR A 171 1.29 -1.56 3.44
C TYR A 171 2.67 -2.12 3.04
N LEU A 172 2.90 -2.32 1.74
CA LEU A 172 4.17 -2.80 1.16
C LEU A 172 5.17 -1.67 0.89
N LEU A 173 4.88 -0.40 1.23
CA LEU A 173 5.79 0.73 0.98
C LEU A 173 7.24 0.47 1.45
N PRO A 174 7.50 -0.06 2.67
CA PRO A 174 8.87 -0.38 3.09
C PRO A 174 9.51 -1.45 2.20
N VAL A 175 8.76 -2.49 1.81
CA VAL A 175 9.21 -3.56 0.92
C VAL A 175 9.57 -3.00 -0.45
N PHE A 176 8.71 -2.13 -1.00
CA PHE A 176 8.96 -1.49 -2.29
C PHE A 176 10.23 -0.65 -2.25
N LEU A 177 10.40 0.19 -1.23
CA LEU A 177 11.61 1.02 -1.10
C LEU A 177 12.89 0.16 -1.11
N VAL A 178 12.90 -0.93 -0.35
CA VAL A 178 14.04 -1.84 -0.28
C VAL A 178 14.25 -2.60 -1.60
N LEU A 179 13.18 -3.00 -2.29
CA LEU A 179 13.25 -3.63 -3.62
C LEU A 179 13.90 -2.70 -4.65
N HIS A 180 13.53 -1.42 -4.68
CA HIS A 180 14.17 -0.45 -5.57
C HIS A 180 15.65 -0.26 -5.22
N ALA A 181 15.99 -0.13 -3.93
CA ALA A 181 17.38 -0.03 -3.47
C ALA A 181 18.19 -1.29 -3.84
N LEU A 182 17.60 -2.48 -3.72
CA LEU A 182 18.20 -3.74 -4.14
C LEU A 182 18.58 -3.69 -5.62
N LEU A 183 17.66 -3.30 -6.51
CA LEU A 183 17.94 -3.18 -7.96
C LEU A 183 19.09 -2.21 -8.25
N LEU A 184 19.08 -1.03 -7.63
CA LEU A 184 20.15 -0.03 -7.83
C LEU A 184 21.53 -0.56 -7.41
N VAL A 185 21.59 -1.30 -6.30
CA VAL A 185 22.84 -1.90 -5.82
C VAL A 185 23.28 -3.04 -6.73
N LEU A 186 22.35 -3.89 -7.21
CA LEU A 186 22.66 -4.93 -8.18
C LEU A 186 23.22 -4.33 -9.48
N LEU A 187 22.60 -3.28 -10.02
CA LEU A 187 23.09 -2.58 -11.20
C LEU A 187 24.49 -2.02 -10.98
N ASN A 188 24.72 -1.35 -9.85
CA ASN A 188 26.02 -0.77 -9.52
C ASN A 188 27.11 -1.84 -9.40
N GLN A 189 26.85 -2.92 -8.68
CA GLN A 189 27.81 -4.01 -8.46
C GLN A 189 28.00 -4.94 -9.66
N SER A 190 27.07 -4.93 -10.61
CA SER A 190 27.15 -5.80 -11.78
C SER A 190 28.33 -5.47 -12.69
N GLY A 191 28.91 -6.50 -13.31
CA GLY A 191 29.96 -6.37 -14.33
C GLY A 191 29.45 -5.96 -15.72
N LEU A 192 28.18 -5.53 -15.85
CA LEU A 192 27.60 -5.15 -17.14
C LEU A 192 28.19 -3.86 -17.69
N GLN A 193 28.14 -3.69 -19.01
CA GLN A 193 28.49 -2.43 -19.66
C GLN A 193 27.51 -1.32 -19.25
N PHE A 194 28.00 -0.07 -19.19
CA PHE A 194 27.21 1.10 -18.81
C PHE A 194 25.91 1.22 -19.63
N LYS A 195 25.99 1.00 -20.95
CA LYS A 195 24.82 1.05 -21.84
C LYS A 195 23.69 0.09 -21.40
N ILE A 196 24.04 -1.14 -21.03
CA ILE A 196 23.05 -2.14 -20.58
C ILE A 196 22.46 -1.74 -19.23
N LYS A 197 23.29 -1.24 -18.29
CA LYS A 197 22.81 -0.74 -17.00
C LYS A 197 21.81 0.41 -17.18
N SER A 198 22.12 1.35 -18.07
CA SER A 198 21.25 2.47 -18.41
C SER A 198 19.94 2.00 -19.03
N ILE A 199 19.97 1.03 -19.96
CA ILE A 199 18.74 0.47 -20.53
C ILE A 199 17.86 -0.17 -19.45
N LEU A 200 18.42 -1.03 -18.60
CA LEU A 200 17.66 -1.68 -17.52
C LEU A 200 17.06 -0.66 -16.55
N LEU A 201 17.83 0.37 -16.17
CA LEU A 201 17.34 1.43 -15.29
C LEU A 201 16.24 2.27 -15.96
N THR A 202 16.42 2.66 -17.22
CA THR A 202 15.42 3.41 -17.98
C THR A 202 14.12 2.61 -18.14
N VAL A 203 14.21 1.31 -18.48
CA VAL A 203 13.04 0.43 -18.57
C VAL A 203 12.34 0.32 -17.21
N ALA A 204 13.08 0.19 -16.10
CA ALA A 204 12.48 0.17 -14.77
C ALA A 204 11.77 1.49 -14.43
N ILE A 205 12.36 2.65 -14.73
CA ILE A 205 11.76 3.97 -14.48
C ILE A 205 10.52 4.19 -15.35
N LEU A 206 10.61 3.93 -16.66
CA LEU A 206 9.45 4.03 -17.56
C LEU A 206 8.36 3.02 -17.20
N GLY A 207 8.75 1.84 -16.74
CA GLY A 207 7.86 0.82 -16.20
C GLY A 207 7.08 1.35 -15.00
N LEU A 208 7.76 1.85 -13.98
CA LEU A 208 7.13 2.47 -12.80
C LEU A 208 6.23 3.65 -13.20
N ALA A 209 6.68 4.53 -14.10
CA ALA A 209 5.89 5.66 -14.56
C ALA A 209 4.61 5.20 -15.30
N SER A 210 4.72 4.27 -16.25
CA SER A 210 3.58 3.75 -16.99
C SER A 210 2.59 2.99 -16.11
N GLY A 211 3.10 2.25 -15.12
CA GLY A 211 2.29 1.50 -14.17
C GLY A 211 1.32 2.35 -13.35
N ASN A 212 1.65 3.63 -13.11
CA ASN A 212 0.78 4.58 -12.46
C ASN A 212 -0.45 4.98 -13.30
N PHE A 213 -0.55 4.51 -14.56
CA PHE A 213 -1.69 4.76 -15.44
C PHE A 213 -2.41 3.46 -15.83
N TRP A 214 -2.06 2.33 -15.24
CA TRP A 214 -2.78 1.08 -15.45
C TRP A 214 -4.12 1.14 -14.71
N ILE A 215 -5.21 1.14 -15.46
CA ILE A 215 -6.57 1.09 -14.94
C ILE A 215 -7.12 -0.31 -15.16
N TYR A 216 -7.60 -0.92 -14.09
CA TYR A 216 -8.12 -2.28 -14.15
C TYR A 216 -9.52 -2.32 -14.76
N PRO A 217 -9.91 -3.46 -15.34
CA PRO A 217 -11.30 -3.73 -15.69
C PRO A 217 -12.23 -3.60 -14.47
N ARG A 218 -13.51 -3.34 -14.74
CA ARG A 218 -14.58 -3.34 -13.73
C ARG A 218 -14.62 -4.68 -12.98
N GLY A 219 -15.02 -4.65 -11.70
CA GLY A 219 -15.04 -5.83 -10.82
C GLY A 219 -13.68 -6.19 -10.22
N ILE A 220 -12.58 -5.61 -10.71
CA ILE A 220 -11.25 -5.83 -10.15
C ILE A 220 -10.85 -4.65 -9.26
N ALA A 221 -10.83 -4.89 -7.95
CA ALA A 221 -10.45 -3.87 -6.97
C ALA A 221 -9.01 -3.36 -7.17
N GLN A 222 -8.87 -2.04 -7.24
CA GLN A 222 -7.61 -1.34 -7.46
C GLN A 222 -7.21 -0.50 -6.24
N GLY A 223 -5.90 -0.43 -5.96
CA GLY A 223 -5.33 0.40 -4.89
C GLY A 223 -5.26 1.87 -5.27
N TRP A 224 -6.41 2.51 -5.46
CA TRP A 224 -6.52 3.89 -5.96
C TRP A 224 -5.73 4.92 -5.14
N ASP A 225 -5.57 4.67 -3.84
CA ASP A 225 -4.76 5.50 -2.93
C ASP A 225 -3.25 5.46 -3.18
N SER A 226 -2.80 4.55 -4.06
CA SER A 226 -1.40 4.26 -4.34
C SER A 226 -1.00 4.58 -5.78
N THR A 227 -1.87 5.28 -6.52
CA THR A 227 -1.66 5.68 -7.93
C THR A 227 -2.31 7.04 -8.24
N PRO A 228 -1.69 7.92 -9.04
CA PRO A 228 -2.31 9.15 -9.52
C PRO A 228 -3.40 8.91 -10.56
N ALA A 229 -3.59 7.67 -11.04
CA ALA A 229 -4.66 7.34 -12.00
C ALA A 229 -6.05 7.76 -11.51
N HIS A 230 -6.27 7.90 -10.20
CA HIS A 230 -7.56 8.33 -9.65
C HIS A 230 -7.82 9.84 -9.79
N TRP A 231 -6.83 10.71 -10.06
CA TRP A 231 -7.02 12.16 -10.06
C TRP A 231 -8.17 12.68 -10.94
N PRO A 232 -8.43 12.14 -12.15
CA PRO A 232 -9.57 12.55 -12.96
C PRO A 232 -10.93 12.36 -12.27
N HIS A 233 -11.03 11.43 -11.30
CA HIS A 233 -12.26 11.18 -10.54
C HIS A 233 -12.83 12.44 -9.91
N PHE A 234 -12.00 13.32 -9.35
CA PHE A 234 -12.50 14.53 -8.68
C PHE A 234 -13.23 15.47 -9.64
N ALA A 235 -12.78 15.56 -10.90
CA ALA A 235 -13.47 16.34 -11.93
C ALA A 235 -14.79 15.65 -12.34
N LEU A 236 -14.75 14.34 -12.59
CA LEU A 236 -15.93 13.55 -12.97
C LEU A 236 -17.01 13.58 -11.89
N ARG A 237 -16.62 13.48 -10.61
CA ARG A 237 -17.49 13.60 -9.45
C ARG A 237 -18.18 14.96 -9.41
N LYS A 238 -17.42 16.05 -9.64
CA LYS A 238 -17.96 17.40 -9.69
C LYS A 238 -19.01 17.55 -10.79
N GLU A 239 -18.75 17.00 -11.98
CA GLU A 239 -19.72 16.99 -13.08
C GLU A 239 -21.01 16.24 -12.73
N LEU A 240 -20.91 15.10 -12.05
CA LEU A 240 -22.08 14.35 -11.58
C LEU A 240 -22.89 15.12 -10.54
N VAL A 241 -22.23 15.71 -9.53
CA VAL A 241 -22.93 16.52 -8.51
C VAL A 241 -23.62 17.72 -9.15
N GLN A 242 -22.96 18.40 -10.09
CA GLN A 242 -23.57 19.50 -10.84
C GLN A 242 -24.79 19.06 -11.65
N TYR A 243 -24.73 17.89 -12.29
CA TYR A 243 -25.88 17.34 -13.00
C TYR A 243 -27.06 17.05 -12.05
N LEU A 244 -26.81 16.45 -10.89
CA LEU A 244 -27.83 16.18 -9.88
C LEU A 244 -28.49 17.48 -9.39
N ASP A 245 -27.70 18.51 -9.12
CA ASP A 245 -28.19 19.83 -8.70
C ASP A 245 -29.06 20.48 -9.79
N GLN A 246 -28.64 20.39 -11.07
CA GLN A 246 -29.40 20.92 -12.21
C GLN A 246 -30.73 20.20 -12.42
N GLN A 247 -30.74 18.87 -12.27
CA GLN A 247 -31.95 18.04 -12.39
C GLN A 247 -32.80 18.06 -11.10
N LYS A 248 -32.34 18.74 -10.05
CA LYS A 248 -32.98 18.77 -8.71
C LYS A 248 -33.20 17.38 -8.12
N ILE A 249 -32.27 16.45 -8.36
CA ILE A 249 -32.30 15.10 -7.78
C ILE A 249 -31.66 15.17 -6.39
N PRO A 250 -32.39 14.84 -5.30
CA PRO A 250 -31.82 14.83 -3.95
C PRO A 250 -30.71 13.78 -3.82
N LEU A 251 -29.58 14.15 -3.21
CA LEU A 251 -28.46 13.22 -3.02
C LEU A 251 -28.84 12.00 -2.16
N SER A 252 -29.81 12.16 -1.25
CA SER A 252 -30.33 11.07 -0.42
C SER A 252 -31.01 9.96 -1.23
N GLU A 253 -31.53 10.26 -2.43
CA GLU A 253 -32.14 9.29 -3.34
C GLU A 253 -31.11 8.53 -4.18
N VAL A 254 -29.86 8.99 -4.19
CA VAL A 254 -28.74 8.44 -4.95
C VAL A 254 -27.90 7.53 -4.06
N GLY A 255 -28.03 6.23 -4.28
CA GLY A 255 -27.25 5.20 -3.61
C GLY A 255 -25.83 5.10 -4.16
N THR A 256 -24.85 4.90 -3.28
CA THR A 256 -23.46 4.66 -3.67
C THR A 256 -22.71 3.85 -2.61
N VAL A 257 -21.44 3.57 -2.87
CA VAL A 257 -20.55 2.83 -1.97
C VAL A 257 -19.39 3.72 -1.51
N PHE A 258 -18.50 3.19 -0.65
CA PHE A 258 -17.30 3.92 -0.22
C PHE A 258 -16.48 4.39 -1.44
N PRO A 259 -15.94 5.63 -1.44
CA PRO A 259 -15.88 6.59 -0.32
C PRO A 259 -16.97 7.68 -0.32
N GLU A 260 -18.03 7.56 -1.11
CA GLU A 260 -18.97 8.67 -1.37
C GLU A 260 -20.20 8.71 -0.45
N ILE A 261 -20.41 7.68 0.38
CA ILE A 261 -21.53 7.63 1.35
C ILE A 261 -21.45 8.80 2.35
N GLY A 262 -22.58 9.42 2.65
CA GLY A 262 -22.72 10.43 3.71
C GLY A 262 -22.62 11.87 3.22
N PRO A 263 -22.63 12.86 4.13
CA PRO A 263 -22.62 14.28 3.81
C PRO A 263 -21.42 14.75 2.99
N LEU A 264 -21.64 15.66 2.04
CA LEU A 264 -20.57 16.18 1.18
C LEU A 264 -19.54 17.02 1.94
N HIS A 265 -19.94 17.73 3.00
CA HIS A 265 -19.04 18.61 3.74
C HIS A 265 -17.81 17.90 4.31
N TRP A 266 -17.89 16.60 4.64
CA TRP A 266 -16.75 15.84 5.15
C TRP A 266 -15.62 15.69 4.14
N ARG A 267 -15.94 15.78 2.84
CA ARG A 267 -14.98 15.63 1.73
C ARG A 267 -14.64 16.97 1.09
N ASP A 268 -15.67 17.78 0.85
CA ASP A 268 -15.54 19.00 0.07
C ASP A 268 -15.24 20.23 0.92
N LEU A 269 -15.37 20.13 2.26
CA LEU A 269 -15.16 21.22 3.21
C LEU A 269 -15.97 22.49 2.87
N ASN A 270 -17.14 22.31 2.25
CA ASN A 270 -17.97 23.37 1.68
C ASN A 270 -19.25 23.65 2.52
N GLY A 271 -19.42 22.97 3.65
CA GLY A 271 -20.59 23.11 4.52
C GLY A 271 -21.87 22.42 4.03
N ARG A 272 -21.85 21.74 2.88
CA ARG A 272 -23.00 21.01 2.30
C ARG A 272 -23.36 19.78 3.14
N GLN A 273 -24.52 19.83 3.81
CA GLN A 273 -24.95 18.83 4.79
C GLN A 273 -25.67 17.63 4.17
N ASP A 274 -26.27 17.77 2.99
CA ASP A 274 -26.83 16.65 2.24
C ASP A 274 -25.71 15.76 1.68
N GLY A 275 -26.07 14.52 1.36
CA GLY A 275 -25.12 13.45 1.12
C GLY A 275 -25.73 12.28 0.38
N PHE A 276 -24.87 11.47 -0.23
CA PHE A 276 -25.28 10.22 -0.85
C PHE A 276 -25.67 9.18 0.19
N SER A 277 -26.69 8.38 -0.10
CA SER A 277 -27.08 7.26 0.75
C SER A 277 -26.23 6.02 0.47
N ALA A 278 -26.18 5.12 1.46
CA ALA A 278 -25.60 3.80 1.24
C ALA A 278 -26.41 3.04 0.18
N LEU A 279 -25.73 2.27 -0.65
CA LEU A 279 -26.35 1.50 -1.72
C LEU A 279 -27.39 0.49 -1.19
N ASP A 280 -28.63 0.69 -1.60
CA ASP A 280 -29.77 -0.20 -1.50
C ASP A 280 -30.53 -0.20 -2.83
N LEU A 281 -30.33 -1.24 -3.63
CA LEU A 281 -30.94 -1.39 -4.96
C LEU A 281 -32.48 -1.50 -4.92
N GLN A 282 -33.07 -1.81 -3.75
CA GLN A 282 -34.51 -1.86 -3.57
C GLN A 282 -35.09 -0.48 -3.29
N GLN A 283 -34.37 0.37 -2.55
CA GLN A 283 -34.87 1.69 -2.14
C GLN A 283 -34.38 2.85 -3.02
N ASN A 284 -33.13 2.81 -3.47
CA ASN A 284 -32.56 3.91 -4.23
C ASN A 284 -33.18 4.03 -5.63
N GLN A 285 -33.57 5.24 -5.99
CA GLN A 285 -34.08 5.57 -7.33
C GLN A 285 -32.94 5.75 -8.33
N TYR A 286 -31.77 6.15 -7.84
CA TYR A 286 -30.58 6.37 -8.63
C TYR A 286 -29.37 5.69 -7.98
N VAL A 287 -28.40 5.28 -8.80
CA VAL A 287 -27.14 4.73 -8.31
C VAL A 287 -25.97 5.47 -8.93
N TYR A 288 -25.11 6.03 -8.08
CA TYR A 288 -23.85 6.63 -8.47
C TYR A 288 -22.74 5.59 -8.41
N TYR A 289 -22.19 5.28 -9.58
CA TYR A 289 -21.01 4.45 -9.77
C TYR A 289 -19.81 5.30 -10.23
N SER A 290 -18.60 4.95 -9.77
CA SER A 290 -17.34 5.45 -10.31
C SER A 290 -16.29 4.34 -10.35
N SER A 291 -15.38 4.37 -11.32
CA SER A 291 -14.28 3.39 -11.43
C SER A 291 -13.43 3.27 -10.15
N VAL A 292 -13.39 4.32 -9.32
CA VAL A 292 -12.59 4.34 -8.08
C VAL A 292 -13.25 3.62 -6.90
N MET A 293 -14.49 3.16 -7.06
CA MET A 293 -15.28 2.52 -6.02
C MET A 293 -15.12 1.00 -6.11
N ASN A 294 -14.46 0.41 -5.11
CA ASN A 294 -14.17 -1.03 -5.09
C ASN A 294 -15.29 -1.87 -4.44
N ASP A 295 -16.25 -1.24 -3.78
CA ASP A 295 -17.17 -1.90 -2.85
C ASP A 295 -18.48 -2.35 -3.51
N PHE A 296 -18.57 -2.30 -4.84
CA PHE A 296 -19.65 -2.95 -5.59
C PHE A 296 -19.35 -4.45 -5.76
N SER A 297 -20.33 -5.30 -5.50
CA SER A 297 -20.23 -6.73 -5.83
C SER A 297 -20.37 -6.95 -7.34
N ASP A 298 -19.84 -8.07 -7.83
CA ASP A 298 -19.94 -8.43 -9.25
C ASP A 298 -21.42 -8.52 -9.69
N GLU A 299 -22.31 -9.06 -8.85
CA GLU A 299 -23.75 -9.15 -9.12
C GLU A 299 -24.42 -7.77 -9.18
N GLN A 300 -24.00 -6.84 -8.32
CA GLN A 300 -24.49 -5.46 -8.35
C GLN A 300 -24.03 -4.75 -9.63
N LEU A 301 -22.76 -4.92 -10.02
CA LEU A 301 -22.23 -4.38 -11.26
C LEU A 301 -22.98 -4.95 -12.47
N ASP A 302 -23.17 -6.26 -12.52
CA ASP A 302 -23.91 -6.91 -13.60
C ASP A 302 -25.33 -6.37 -13.71
N LEU A 303 -26.04 -6.25 -12.58
CA LEU A 303 -27.39 -5.70 -12.56
C LEU A 303 -27.43 -4.26 -13.09
N LEU A 304 -26.54 -3.39 -12.60
CA LEU A 304 -26.50 -1.98 -12.98
C LEU A 304 -26.16 -1.83 -14.46
N PHE A 305 -25.12 -2.50 -14.93
CA PHE A 305 -24.63 -2.33 -16.30
C PHE A 305 -25.49 -3.00 -17.37
N GLN A 306 -26.23 -4.06 -17.02
CA GLN A 306 -27.08 -4.79 -17.96
C GLN A 306 -28.55 -4.36 -17.91
N LYS A 307 -29.08 -3.99 -16.73
CA LYS A 307 -30.52 -3.76 -16.55
C LYS A 307 -30.89 -2.32 -16.24
N TRP A 308 -30.02 -1.52 -15.64
CA TRP A 308 -30.36 -0.14 -15.28
C TRP A 308 -29.99 0.85 -16.40
N PRO A 309 -30.91 1.73 -16.83
CA PRO A 309 -30.58 2.79 -17.78
C PRO A 309 -29.57 3.78 -17.20
N ARG A 310 -28.61 4.19 -18.04
CA ARG A 310 -27.62 5.23 -17.72
C ARG A 310 -28.20 6.58 -18.13
N ILE A 311 -28.35 7.47 -17.17
CA ILE A 311 -28.87 8.83 -17.41
C ILE A 311 -27.77 9.88 -17.46
N LEU A 312 -26.59 9.57 -16.91
CA LEU A 312 -25.36 10.33 -17.09
C LEU A 312 -24.19 9.34 -17.18
N GLU A 313 -23.29 9.55 -18.14
CA GLU A 313 -22.03 8.82 -18.27
C GLU A 313 -20.94 9.80 -18.71
N VAL A 314 -19.98 10.06 -17.83
CA VAL A 314 -18.83 10.93 -18.08
C VAL A 314 -17.53 10.15 -17.93
N LYS A 315 -16.57 10.38 -18.83
CA LYS A 315 -15.31 9.63 -18.90
C LYS A 315 -14.12 10.55 -19.02
N LYS A 316 -13.04 10.22 -18.30
CA LYS A 316 -11.78 10.96 -18.40
C LYS A 316 -10.59 10.07 -18.05
N ALA A 317 -9.63 9.99 -18.97
CA ALA A 317 -8.37 9.26 -18.80
C ALA A 317 -8.56 7.81 -18.31
N GLY A 318 -9.51 7.08 -18.90
CA GLY A 318 -9.81 5.68 -18.59
C GLY A 318 -10.70 5.47 -17.36
N LEU A 319 -11.00 6.51 -16.58
CA LEU A 319 -12.02 6.46 -15.54
C LEU A 319 -13.38 6.87 -16.08
N GLU A 320 -14.42 6.39 -15.41
CA GLU A 320 -15.81 6.70 -15.68
C GLU A 320 -16.57 6.95 -14.39
N THR A 321 -17.56 7.82 -14.49
CA THR A 321 -18.58 8.09 -13.48
C THR A 321 -19.92 8.00 -14.17
N ILE A 322 -20.82 7.19 -13.59
CA ILE A 322 -22.12 6.85 -14.19
C ILE A 322 -23.20 7.05 -13.14
N LEU A 323 -24.29 7.69 -13.56
CA LEU A 323 -25.53 7.74 -12.81
C LEU A 323 -26.54 6.82 -13.49
N PHE A 324 -26.95 5.77 -12.78
CA PHE A 324 -27.99 4.86 -13.20
C PHE A 324 -29.34 5.32 -12.62
N LYS A 325 -30.43 5.05 -13.35
CA LYS A 325 -31.80 5.21 -12.86
C LYS A 325 -32.45 3.84 -12.72
N LYS A 326 -33.22 3.63 -11.67
CA LYS A 326 -33.98 2.39 -11.47
C LYS A 326 -34.99 2.19 -12.61
N PRO A 327 -35.04 1.00 -13.25
CA PRO A 327 -36.10 0.68 -14.20
C PRO A 327 -37.47 0.71 -13.53
N GLU A 328 -38.50 1.10 -14.29
CA GLU A 328 -39.91 1.06 -13.85
C GLU A 328 -40.42 -0.37 -13.67
#